data_AF-A0A932UAD6-F1
#
_entry.id   AF-A0A932UAD6-F1
#
_cell.length_a   1.000
_cell.length_b   1.000
_cell.length_c   1.000
_cell.angle_alpha   90.00
_cell.angle_beta   90.00
_cell.angle_gamma   90.00
#
_symmetry.space_group_name_H-M   'P 1'
#
loop_
_entity.id
_entity.type
_entity.pdbx_description
1 polymer ?
#
loop_
_entity_poly.entity_id
_entity_poly.type
_entity_poly.pdbx_seq_one_letter_code
_entity_poly.pdbx_strand_id
1 'polypeptide(L)'
;MANWTPDGFVGETFRTTARYLPPPPGLKPAMRWGTEAGLRELFGDDVASLEITRRSAMFRFRSAQHWIEYFRTYYGPTLKAFAALDAAKQASLAQDFIALVGRYNRSGDETMIVPGDYLEIAAIKR
;
A
#
# COMPACT_ATOMS: atom_id res chain seq x y z
N MET A 1 2.17 3.73 16.40
CA MET A 1 1.50 3.81 15.07
C MET A 1 2.04 2.70 14.17
N ALA A 2 1.30 2.31 13.14
CA ALA A 2 1.75 1.36 12.13
C ALA A 2 1.40 1.93 10.75
N ASN A 3 2.42 2.35 9.99
CA ASN A 3 2.22 3.10 8.75
C ASN A 3 2.88 2.38 7.58
N TRP A 4 2.13 2.03 6.55
CA TRP A 4 2.68 1.40 5.35
C TRP A 4 3.79 2.23 4.74
N THR A 5 4.86 1.57 4.30
CA THR A 5 5.98 2.21 3.61
C THR A 5 5.61 2.53 2.16
N PRO A 6 6.00 3.71 1.63
CA PRO A 6 5.71 4.05 0.24
C PRO A 6 6.46 3.13 -0.73
N ASP A 7 7.66 2.66 -0.42
CA ASP A 7 8.46 1.73 -1.24
C ASP A 7 8.02 0.25 -1.15
N GLY A 8 7.10 -0.07 -0.23
CA GLY A 8 6.53 -1.41 -0.08
C GLY A 8 5.36 -1.72 -1.02
N PHE A 9 4.90 -2.97 -1.01
CA PHE A 9 3.81 -3.47 -1.85
C PHE A 9 2.53 -2.62 -1.79
N VAL A 10 2.12 -2.19 -0.60
CA VAL A 10 0.92 -1.35 -0.43
C VAL A 10 1.12 0.02 -1.07
N GLY A 11 2.31 0.62 -0.92
CA GLY A 11 2.64 1.89 -1.58
C GLY A 11 2.68 1.79 -3.10
N GLU A 12 3.23 0.70 -3.64
CA GLU A 12 3.18 0.42 -5.08
C GLU A 12 1.77 0.15 -5.59
N THR A 13 0.90 -0.46 -4.79
CA THR A 13 -0.53 -0.63 -5.15
C THR A 13 -1.18 0.73 -5.36
N PHE A 14 -1.00 1.68 -4.42
CA PHE A 14 -1.52 3.03 -4.57
C PHE A 14 -0.90 3.78 -5.75
N ARG A 15 0.43 3.68 -5.96
CA ARG A 15 1.09 4.26 -7.14
C ARG A 15 0.53 3.72 -8.44
N THR A 16 0.34 2.40 -8.50
CA THR A 16 -0.21 1.72 -9.68
C THR A 16 -1.60 2.23 -9.98
N THR A 17 -2.49 2.33 -8.98
CA THR A 17 -3.82 2.90 -9.13
C THR A 17 -3.79 4.36 -9.59
N ALA A 18 -2.87 5.18 -9.06
CA ALA A 18 -2.76 6.60 -9.41
C ALA A 18 -2.41 6.85 -10.88
N ARG A 19 -1.82 5.87 -11.59
CA ARG A 19 -1.60 5.95 -13.05
C ARG A 19 -2.90 5.90 -13.85
N TYR A 20 -3.94 5.30 -13.30
CA TYR A 20 -5.27 5.17 -13.92
C TYR A 20 -6.25 6.22 -13.41
N LEU A 21 -6.17 6.53 -12.11
CA LEU A 21 -7.04 7.47 -11.43
C LEU A 21 -6.19 8.41 -10.56
N PRO A 22 -5.62 9.50 -11.12
CA PRO A 22 -4.80 10.43 -10.38
C PRO A 22 -5.59 11.05 -9.21
N PRO A 23 -4.96 11.26 -8.04
CA PRO A 23 -5.62 11.92 -6.93
C PRO A 23 -5.93 13.40 -7.28
N PRO A 24 -6.95 14.00 -6.66
CA PRO A 24 -7.21 15.42 -6.81
C PRO A 24 -5.98 16.27 -6.42
N PRO A 25 -5.76 17.40 -7.11
CA PRO A 25 -4.64 18.28 -6.81
C PRO A 25 -4.73 18.83 -5.38
N GLY A 26 -3.57 19.02 -4.75
CA GLY A 26 -3.46 19.62 -3.40
C GLY A 26 -3.58 18.62 -2.23
N LEU A 27 -3.95 17.36 -2.47
CA LEU A 27 -3.89 16.35 -1.42
C LEU A 27 -2.43 15.93 -1.13
N LYS A 28 -2.04 15.98 0.14
CA LYS A 28 -0.77 15.37 0.60
C LYS A 28 -0.87 13.83 0.47
N PRO A 29 0.23 13.13 0.10
CA PRO A 29 0.22 11.67 -0.02
C PRO A 29 -0.16 10.96 1.29
N ALA A 30 -1.05 9.97 1.20
CA ALA A 30 -1.48 9.18 2.38
C ALA A 30 -0.31 8.44 3.05
N MET A 31 0.71 8.06 2.27
CA MET A 31 1.85 7.26 2.73
C MET A 31 3.00 8.10 3.31
N ARG A 32 2.84 9.42 3.47
CA ARG A 32 3.93 10.31 3.90
C ARG A 32 4.52 9.93 5.26
N TRP A 33 3.69 9.45 6.18
CA TRP A 33 4.10 8.98 7.52
C TRP A 33 4.63 7.54 7.53
N GLY A 34 4.70 6.90 6.36
CA GLY A 34 5.45 5.66 6.15
C GLY A 34 6.94 5.87 5.91
N THR A 35 7.45 7.07 6.21
CA THR A 35 8.86 7.45 6.08
C THR A 35 9.34 8.10 7.36
N GLU A 36 10.63 7.92 7.69
CA GLU A 36 11.23 8.59 8.83
C GLU A 36 11.15 10.12 8.71
N ALA A 37 11.41 10.66 7.51
CA ALA A 37 11.30 12.10 7.27
C ALA A 37 9.89 12.64 7.56
N GLY A 38 8.85 11.96 7.08
CA GLY A 38 7.46 12.36 7.35
C GLY A 38 7.04 12.20 8.81
N LEU A 39 7.63 11.26 9.54
CA LEU A 39 7.42 11.11 10.98
C LEU A 39 8.11 12.21 11.77
N ARG A 40 9.33 12.61 11.39
CA ARG A 40 10.05 13.75 11.97
C ARG A 40 9.32 15.07 11.70
N GLU A 41 8.75 15.27 10.51
CA GLU A 41 7.86 16.41 10.22
C GLU A 41 6.60 16.37 11.10
N LEU A 42 6.01 15.19 11.32
CA LEU A 42 4.78 15.03 12.09
C LEU A 42 4.97 15.32 13.58
N PHE A 43 6.02 14.77 14.18
CA PHE A 43 6.23 14.83 15.63
C PHE A 43 7.12 15.99 16.08
N GLY A 44 8.00 16.49 15.21
CA GLY A 44 8.92 17.57 15.53
C GLY A 44 9.65 17.36 16.86
N ASP A 45 9.73 18.44 17.64
CA ASP A 45 10.35 18.45 18.97
C ASP A 45 9.37 18.12 20.10
N ASP A 46 8.14 17.67 19.82
CA ASP A 46 7.13 17.40 20.86
C ASP A 46 7.30 16.03 21.54
N VAL A 47 8.25 15.22 21.05
CA VAL A 47 8.53 13.87 21.55
C VAL A 47 9.88 13.81 22.27
N ALA A 48 9.90 13.08 23.39
CA ALA A 48 11.10 12.78 24.17
C ALA A 48 11.90 11.63 23.52
N SER A 49 11.20 10.69 22.87
CA SER A 49 11.81 9.61 22.09
C SER A 49 10.93 9.25 20.90
N LEU A 50 11.59 8.77 19.83
CA LEU A 50 10.94 8.27 18.63
C LEU A 50 11.70 7.03 18.16
N GLU A 51 11.09 5.86 18.33
CA GLU A 51 11.59 4.58 17.84
C GLU A 51 10.83 4.18 16.58
N ILE A 52 11.58 3.83 15.53
CA ILE A 52 11.04 3.46 14.22
C ILE A 52 11.64 2.12 13.83
N THR A 53 10.79 1.10 13.68
CA THR A 53 11.21 -0.23 13.25
C THR A 53 10.44 -0.64 12.00
N ARG A 54 11.15 -1.07 10.94
CA ARG A 54 10.49 -1.64 9.76
C ARG A 54 10.03 -3.07 10.07
N ARG A 55 8.76 -3.35 9.81
CA ARG A 55 8.10 -4.64 9.99
C ARG A 55 7.34 -5.00 8.72
N SER A 56 6.89 -6.24 8.62
CA SER A 56 6.11 -6.70 7.47
C SER A 56 4.89 -7.51 7.91
N ALA A 57 3.72 -7.13 7.42
CA ALA A 57 2.50 -7.93 7.51
C ALA A 57 2.39 -8.80 6.26
N MET A 58 2.20 -10.11 6.43
CA MET A 58 2.14 -11.04 5.30
C MET A 58 0.71 -11.15 4.76
N PHE A 59 0.50 -10.69 3.53
CA PHE A 59 -0.74 -10.89 2.79
C PHE A 59 -0.76 -12.29 2.19
N ARG A 60 -1.83 -13.05 2.48
CA ARG A 60 -2.00 -14.43 2.04
C ARG A 60 -3.31 -14.61 1.29
N PHE A 61 -3.23 -14.99 0.03
CA PHE A 61 -4.39 -15.24 -0.83
C PHE A 61 -4.17 -16.49 -1.68
N ARG A 62 -5.27 -17.09 -2.14
CA ARG A 62 -5.24 -18.28 -3.02
C ARG A 62 -4.49 -18.04 -4.33
N SER A 63 -4.47 -16.81 -4.83
CA SER A 63 -3.74 -16.37 -6.02
C SER A 63 -3.74 -14.85 -6.11
N ALA A 64 -2.97 -14.28 -7.04
CA ALA A 64 -3.02 -12.85 -7.36
C ALA A 64 -4.43 -12.41 -7.83
N GLN A 65 -5.09 -13.25 -8.63
CA GLN A 65 -6.45 -13.01 -9.13
C GLN A 65 -7.45 -12.98 -7.98
N HIS A 66 -7.34 -13.92 -7.03
CA HIS A 66 -8.20 -13.95 -5.86
C HIS A 66 -8.00 -12.71 -4.97
N TRP A 67 -6.75 -12.23 -4.82
CA TRP A 67 -6.49 -10.96 -4.12
C TRP A 67 -7.16 -9.77 -4.81
N ILE A 68 -7.04 -9.65 -6.13
CA ILE A 68 -7.68 -8.57 -6.90
C ILE A 68 -9.20 -8.63 -6.75
N GLU A 69 -9.78 -9.83 -6.87
CA GLU A 69 -11.21 -10.03 -6.71
C GLU A 69 -11.69 -9.61 -5.33
N TYR A 70 -11.00 -10.05 -4.27
CA TYR A 70 -11.32 -9.67 -2.90
C TYR A 70 -11.25 -8.15 -2.71
N PHE A 71 -10.17 -7.51 -3.19
CA PHE A 71 -9.96 -6.07 -3.00
C PHE A 71 -10.95 -5.22 -3.81
N ARG A 72 -11.24 -5.58 -5.06
CA ARG A 72 -12.23 -4.84 -5.87
C ARG A 72 -13.68 -5.04 -5.38
N THR A 73 -13.92 -6.08 -4.58
CA THR A 73 -15.25 -6.37 -4.02
C THR A 73 -15.45 -5.74 -2.64
N TYR A 74 -14.42 -5.73 -1.79
CA TYR A 74 -14.57 -5.37 -0.38
C TYR A 74 -13.71 -4.19 0.08
N TYR A 75 -12.59 -3.90 -0.59
CA TYR A 75 -11.73 -2.80 -0.18
C TYR A 75 -12.12 -1.51 -0.91
N GLY A 76 -12.73 -0.59 -0.17
CA GLY A 76 -13.32 0.65 -0.70
C GLY A 76 -12.46 1.39 -1.74
N PRO A 77 -11.17 1.66 -1.49
CA PRO A 77 -10.32 2.33 -2.46
C PRO A 77 -10.16 1.56 -3.79
N THR A 78 -9.87 0.26 -3.74
CA THR A 78 -9.73 -0.56 -4.95
C THR A 78 -11.07 -0.72 -5.66
N LEU A 79 -12.16 -0.96 -4.92
CA LEU A 79 -13.51 -1.00 -5.46
C LEU A 79 -13.84 0.27 -6.23
N LYS A 80 -13.63 1.44 -5.61
CA LYS A 80 -13.91 2.74 -6.24
C LYS A 80 -13.03 2.99 -7.45
N ALA A 81 -11.76 2.59 -7.41
CA ALA A 81 -10.87 2.67 -8.56
C ALA A 81 -11.38 1.85 -9.75
N PHE A 82 -11.73 0.58 -9.54
CA PHE A 82 -12.27 -0.26 -10.61
C PHE A 82 -13.61 0.26 -11.14
N ALA A 83 -14.51 0.70 -10.26
CA ALA A 83 -15.82 1.22 -10.64
C ALA A 83 -15.76 2.53 -11.47
N ALA A 84 -14.68 3.31 -11.34
CA ALA A 84 -14.49 4.55 -12.08
C ALA A 84 -13.87 4.36 -13.48
N LEU A 85 -13.41 3.15 -13.81
CA LEU A 85 -12.71 2.85 -15.05
C LEU A 85 -13.61 2.11 -16.04
N ASP A 86 -13.38 2.35 -17.34
CA ASP A 86 -13.95 1.52 -18.41
C ASP A 86 -13.37 0.10 -18.40
N ALA A 87 -14.01 -0.82 -19.13
CA ALA A 87 -13.62 -2.24 -19.14
C ALA A 87 -12.16 -2.48 -19.58
N ALA A 88 -11.65 -1.70 -20.55
CA ALA A 88 -10.29 -1.86 -21.04
C ALA A 88 -9.26 -1.42 -19.99
N LYS A 89 -9.52 -0.32 -19.29
CA LYS A 89 -8.69 0.17 -18.18
C LYS A 89 -8.79 -0.71 -16.94
N GLN A 90 -9.96 -1.27 -16.65
CA GLN A 90 -10.11 -2.27 -15.57
C GLN A 90 -9.23 -3.50 -15.84
N ALA A 91 -9.25 -4.02 -17.08
CA ALA A 91 -8.40 -5.14 -17.47
C ALA A 91 -6.90 -4.79 -17.35
N SER A 92 -6.51 -3.59 -17.80
CA SER A 92 -5.13 -3.11 -17.72
C SER A 92 -4.65 -2.96 -16.27
N LEU A 93 -5.47 -2.36 -15.39
CA LEU A 93 -5.18 -2.23 -13.96
C LEU A 93 -5.05 -3.61 -13.29
N ALA A 94 -5.92 -4.56 -13.63
CA ALA A 94 -5.81 -5.92 -13.11
C ALA A 94 -4.51 -6.61 -13.55
N GLN A 95 -4.07 -6.43 -14.80
CA GLN A 95 -2.79 -6.97 -15.28
C GLN A 95 -1.60 -6.33 -14.57
N ASP A 96 -1.61 -5.01 -14.37
CA ASP A 96 -0.57 -4.31 -13.61
C ASP A 96 -0.49 -4.78 -12.17
N PHE A 97 -1.65 -5.05 -11.55
CA PHE A 97 -1.74 -5.64 -10.21
C PHE A 97 -1.20 -7.07 -10.15
N ILE A 98 -1.49 -7.92 -11.13
CA ILE A 98 -0.90 -9.27 -11.23
C ILE A 98 0.63 -9.16 -11.35
N ALA A 99 1.12 -8.29 -12.23
CA ALA A 99 2.56 -8.07 -12.41
C ALA A 99 3.20 -7.52 -11.12
N LEU A 100 2.53 -6.63 -10.40
CA LEU A 100 2.98 -6.12 -9.10
C LEU A 100 3.06 -7.25 -8.06
N VAL A 101 2.02 -8.09 -7.94
CA VAL A 101 2.06 -9.25 -7.05
C VAL A 101 3.24 -10.16 -7.42
N GLY A 102 3.44 -10.45 -8.70
CA GLY A 102 4.56 -11.27 -9.17
C GLY A 102 5.94 -10.79 -8.72
N ARG A 103 6.15 -9.46 -8.63
CA ARG A 103 7.44 -8.89 -8.15
C ARG A 103 7.68 -9.08 -6.65
N TYR A 104 6.61 -9.11 -5.85
CA TYR A 104 6.71 -9.18 -4.38
C TYR A 104 6.41 -10.57 -3.82
N ASN A 105 5.85 -11.48 -4.62
CA ASN A 105 5.38 -12.77 -4.16
C ASN A 105 6.55 -13.67 -3.72
N ARG A 106 6.41 -14.29 -2.56
CA ARG A 106 7.41 -15.18 -1.95
C ARG A 106 6.91 -16.63 -1.82
N SER A 107 5.72 -16.95 -2.32
CA SER A 107 5.15 -18.30 -2.21
C SER A 107 5.96 -19.36 -2.95
N GLY A 108 6.51 -19.00 -4.11
CA GLY A 108 7.18 -19.96 -5.01
C GLY A 108 6.21 -20.83 -5.83
N ASP A 109 4.91 -20.58 -5.71
CA ASP A 109 3.83 -21.29 -6.41
C ASP A 109 2.72 -20.33 -6.85
N GLU A 110 1.55 -20.87 -7.22
CA GLU A 110 0.36 -20.13 -7.66
C GLU A 110 -0.34 -19.31 -6.57
N THR A 111 -0.04 -19.57 -5.30
CA THR A 111 -0.57 -18.81 -4.16
C THR A 111 0.09 -17.45 -4.06
N MET A 112 -0.49 -16.55 -3.27
CA MET A 112 0.10 -15.24 -3.00
C MET A 112 0.53 -15.17 -1.53
N ILE A 113 1.84 -15.01 -1.30
CA ILE A 113 2.43 -14.64 -0.01
C ILE A 113 3.29 -13.40 -0.23
N VAL A 114 2.74 -12.22 0.06
CA VAL A 114 3.36 -10.93 -0.24
C VAL A 114 3.60 -10.13 1.05
N PRO A 115 4.82 -9.62 1.28
CA PRO A 115 5.09 -8.73 2.40
C PRO A 115 4.51 -7.33 2.14
N GLY A 116 3.64 -6.86 3.02
CA GLY A 116 3.36 -5.44 3.16
C GLY A 116 4.26 -4.85 4.22
N ASP A 117 5.20 -4.03 3.80
CA ASP A 117 6.13 -3.39 4.71
C ASP A 117 5.52 -2.13 5.33
N TYR A 118 5.66 -2.01 6.64
CA TYR A 118 5.22 -0.85 7.42
C TYR A 118 6.27 -0.43 8.44
N LEU A 119 6.20 0.81 8.88
CA LEU A 119 6.92 1.31 10.03
C LEU A 119 6.07 1.11 11.29
N GLU A 120 6.58 0.33 12.23
CA GLU A 120 6.17 0.30 13.62
C GLU A 120 6.82 1.49 14.33
N ILE A 121 5.99 2.33 14.95
CA ILE A 121 6.44 3.60 15.53
C ILE A 121 5.98 3.67 16.98
N ALA A 122 6.94 3.80 17.89
CA ALA A 122 6.71 4.10 19.30
C ALA A 122 7.28 5.48 19.61
N ALA A 123 6.46 6.36 20.20
CA ALA A 123 6.87 7.71 20.55
C ALA A 123 6.41 8.03 21.97
N ILE A 124 7.29 8.67 22.74
CA ILE A 124 6.98 9.16 24.09
C ILE A 124 6.86 10.67 24.00
N LYS A 125 5.71 11.21 24.42
CA LYS A 125 5.49 12.66 24.48
C LYS A 125 6.37 13.26 25.58
N ARG A 126 6.86 14.48 25.37
CA ARG A 126 7.48 15.28 26.44
C ARG A 126 6.47 15.68 27.51
#